data_AF-A0A924X2R0-F1
#
_entry.id   AF-A0A924X2R0-F1
#
_cell.length_a   1.000
_cell.length_b   1.000
_cell.length_c   1.000
_cell.angle_alpha   90.00
_cell.angle_beta   90.00
_cell.angle_gamma   90.00
#
_symmetry.space_group_name_H-M   'P 1'
#
loop_
_entity.id
_entity.type
_entity.pdbx_description
1 polymer ?
#
loop_
_entity_poly.entity_id
_entity_poly.type
_entity_poly.pdbx_seq_one_letter_code
_entity_poly.pdbx_strand_id
1 'polypeptide(L)'
;MMLEKRINEMFGDDGPTGFGSGWWSGVLSAFFGMLAFGAVICLHFPQLLSSPELRPYYRMDIIRLLIQAVVAGAIICGVISAMLRKKKVLALTGMVFALGATLLGGASVPINADLRTGPAIGLDWFLLDMLLMTLIFSPIEVLWPAYPKQSVFRGEWLNDIVYFLSTHLPIQITSFLILLPATQLT
;
A
#
# COMPACT_ATOMS: atom_id res chain seq x y z
N MET A 1 17.19 -4.92 -15.71
CA MET A 1 16.94 -6.23 -16.37
C MET A 1 17.06 -7.44 -15.43
N MET A 2 18.20 -7.74 -14.80
CA MET A 2 18.32 -8.96 -13.96
C MET A 2 17.40 -8.97 -12.72
N LEU A 3 17.23 -7.83 -12.03
CA LEU A 3 16.40 -7.73 -10.82
C LEU A 3 14.90 -7.88 -11.13
N GLU A 4 14.42 -7.16 -12.13
CA GLU A 4 13.03 -7.24 -12.61
C GLU A 4 12.66 -8.67 -13.02
N LYS A 5 13.55 -9.36 -13.75
CA LYS A 5 13.34 -10.76 -14.11
C LYS A 5 13.17 -11.65 -12.87
N ARG A 6 14.04 -11.51 -11.86
CA ARG A 6 13.92 -12.27 -10.60
C ARG A 6 12.64 -11.97 -9.83
N ILE A 7 12.22 -10.70 -9.79
CA ILE A 7 10.99 -10.31 -9.09
C ILE A 7 9.78 -10.87 -9.82
N ASN A 8 9.76 -10.82 -11.16
CA ASN A 8 8.72 -11.45 -11.97
C ASN A 8 8.73 -12.97 -11.83
N GLU A 9 9.90 -13.62 -11.74
CA GLU A 9 10.00 -15.05 -11.44
C GLU A 9 9.48 -15.38 -10.03
N MET A 10 9.56 -14.46 -9.07
CA MET A 10 9.11 -14.69 -7.71
C MET A 10 7.59 -14.45 -7.55
N PHE A 11 7.09 -13.31 -8.01
CA PHE A 11 5.71 -12.86 -7.83
C PHE A 11 4.80 -13.13 -9.03
N GLY A 12 5.37 -13.16 -10.24
CA GLY A 12 4.67 -13.55 -11.45
C GLY A 12 4.29 -15.02 -11.46
N ASP A 13 3.32 -15.38 -12.28
CA ASP A 13 2.86 -16.75 -12.47
C ASP A 13 2.56 -16.93 -13.96
N ASP A 14 2.98 -18.06 -14.52
CA ASP A 14 2.72 -18.42 -15.92
C ASP A 14 1.27 -18.91 -16.13
N GLY A 15 0.51 -19.05 -15.03
CA GLY A 15 -0.90 -19.37 -15.04
C GLY A 15 -1.80 -18.24 -15.58
N PRO A 16 -3.07 -18.53 -15.89
CA PRO A 16 -4.00 -17.55 -16.43
C PRO A 16 -4.22 -16.37 -15.46
N THR A 17 -4.20 -15.14 -15.97
CA THR A 17 -4.36 -13.90 -15.19
C THR A 17 -5.78 -13.32 -15.24
N GLY A 18 -6.70 -14.02 -15.93
CA GLY A 18 -8.09 -13.60 -16.09
C GLY A 18 -8.91 -13.63 -14.80
N PHE A 19 -10.12 -13.09 -14.87
CA PHE A 19 -11.05 -13.11 -13.75
C PHE A 19 -11.38 -14.56 -13.35
N GLY A 20 -11.48 -14.84 -12.05
CA GLY A 20 -11.74 -16.18 -11.51
C GLY A 20 -10.51 -17.11 -11.43
N SER A 21 -9.34 -16.71 -11.94
CA SER A 21 -8.12 -17.52 -11.79
C SER A 21 -7.45 -17.42 -10.41
N GLY A 22 -7.89 -16.47 -9.58
CA GLY A 22 -7.22 -16.11 -8.33
C GLY A 22 -6.00 -15.20 -8.52
N TRP A 23 -5.68 -14.77 -9.75
CA TRP A 23 -4.60 -13.80 -9.98
C TRP A 23 -4.86 -12.47 -9.27
N TRP A 24 -5.99 -11.83 -9.61
CA TRP A 24 -6.43 -10.56 -9.05
C TRP A 24 -6.58 -10.60 -7.53
N SER A 25 -7.15 -11.67 -6.99
CA SER A 25 -7.27 -11.85 -5.54
C SER A 25 -5.89 -11.90 -4.87
N GLY A 26 -4.90 -12.54 -5.49
CA GLY A 26 -3.54 -12.59 -4.95
C GLY A 26 -2.88 -11.21 -4.94
N VAL A 27 -3.03 -10.45 -6.03
CA VAL A 27 -2.45 -9.11 -6.13
C VAL A 27 -3.11 -8.14 -5.14
N LEU A 28 -4.45 -8.14 -5.05
CA LEU A 28 -5.19 -7.34 -4.07
C LEU A 28 -4.81 -7.72 -2.64
N SER A 29 -4.58 -9.01 -2.37
CA SER A 29 -4.10 -9.46 -1.07
C SER A 29 -2.75 -8.83 -0.71
N ALA A 30 -1.77 -8.92 -1.60
CA ALA A 30 -0.44 -8.34 -1.40
C ALA A 30 -0.50 -6.82 -1.21
N PHE A 31 -1.28 -6.14 -2.05
CA PHE A 31 -1.46 -4.69 -2.01
C PHE A 31 -2.11 -4.22 -0.70
N PHE A 32 -3.26 -4.79 -0.33
CA PHE A 32 -3.95 -4.42 0.90
C PHE A 32 -3.17 -4.81 2.16
N GLY A 33 -2.45 -5.94 2.14
CA GLY A 33 -1.59 -6.33 3.24
C GLY A 33 -0.47 -5.31 3.49
N MET A 34 0.21 -4.87 2.42
CA MET A 34 1.27 -3.87 2.51
C MET A 34 0.74 -2.51 2.99
N LEU A 35 -0.41 -2.07 2.47
CA LEU A 35 -1.10 -0.85 2.93
C LEU A 35 -1.47 -0.92 4.41
N ALA A 36 -2.07 -2.02 4.84
CA ALA A 36 -2.46 -2.24 6.23
C ALA A 36 -1.25 -2.18 7.16
N PHE A 37 -0.17 -2.87 6.79
CA PHE A 37 1.06 -2.89 7.57
C PHE A 37 1.69 -1.51 7.68
N GLY A 38 1.82 -0.80 6.55
CA GLY A 38 2.32 0.58 6.53
C GLY A 38 1.47 1.52 7.39
N ALA A 39 0.14 1.42 7.28
CA ALA A 39 -0.77 2.26 8.05
C ALA A 39 -0.65 2.00 9.57
N VAL A 40 -0.51 0.75 9.99
CA VAL A 40 -0.27 0.39 11.40
C VAL A 40 1.07 0.95 11.90
N ILE A 41 2.12 0.91 11.08
CA ILE A 41 3.41 1.54 11.41
C ILE A 41 3.23 3.06 11.57
N CYS A 42 2.44 3.71 10.70
CA CYS A 42 2.12 5.13 10.87
C CYS A 42 1.41 5.42 12.20
N LEU A 43 0.54 4.52 12.70
CA LEU A 43 -0.09 4.67 14.01
C LEU A 43 0.89 4.51 15.19
N HIS A 44 1.94 3.69 15.03
CA HIS A 44 3.00 3.53 16.04
C HIS A 44 3.97 4.72 16.06
N PHE A 45 4.28 5.29 14.90
CA PHE A 45 5.22 6.42 14.77
C PHE A 45 4.59 7.66 14.09
N PRO A 46 3.47 8.18 14.62
CA PRO A 46 2.70 9.24 13.97
C PRO A 46 3.48 10.55 13.83
N GLN A 47 4.39 10.85 14.78
CA GLN A 47 5.21 12.06 14.73
C GLN A 47 6.15 12.10 13.51
N LEU A 48 6.68 10.95 13.10
CA LEU A 48 7.67 10.84 12.02
C LEU A 48 7.03 10.50 10.67
N LEU A 49 5.99 9.66 10.69
CA LEU A 49 5.43 9.05 9.49
C LEU A 49 4.11 9.67 9.04
N SER A 50 3.41 10.39 9.93
CA SER A 50 2.18 11.07 9.55
C SER A 50 2.40 12.56 9.31
N SER A 51 1.85 13.08 8.21
CA SER A 51 1.98 14.47 7.80
C SER A 51 1.22 15.40 8.76
N PRO A 52 1.87 16.33 9.49
CA PRO A 52 1.21 17.17 10.48
C PRO A 52 0.04 17.98 9.93
N GLU A 53 0.16 18.44 8.68
CA GLU A 53 -0.89 19.20 7.99
C GLU A 53 -2.16 18.38 7.73
N LEU A 54 -2.03 17.05 7.62
CA LEU A 54 -3.15 16.15 7.33
C LEU A 54 -3.78 15.55 8.58
N ARG A 55 -3.03 15.43 9.68
CA ARG A 55 -3.51 14.88 10.95
C ARG A 55 -4.83 15.51 11.44
N PRO A 56 -5.05 16.84 11.36
CA PRO A 56 -6.31 17.46 11.78
C PRO A 56 -7.53 17.01 10.96
N TYR A 57 -7.32 16.60 9.71
CA TYR A 57 -8.38 16.16 8.80
C TYR A 57 -8.65 14.65 8.91
N TYR A 58 -7.75 13.91 9.56
CA TYR A 58 -7.93 12.48 9.77
C TYR A 58 -8.91 12.20 10.90
N ARG A 59 -10.13 11.90 10.47
CA ARG A 59 -11.15 11.27 11.30
C ARG A 59 -10.71 9.85 11.68
N MET A 60 -10.25 9.69 12.92
CA MET A 60 -9.66 8.43 13.39
C MET A 60 -10.63 7.24 13.36
N ASP A 61 -11.93 7.49 13.52
CA ASP A 61 -12.98 6.49 13.30
C ASP A 61 -12.94 5.93 11.87
N ILE A 62 -12.80 6.81 10.87
CA ILE A 62 -12.71 6.42 9.46
C ILE A 62 -11.39 5.71 9.16
N ILE A 63 -10.26 6.25 9.65
CA ILE A 63 -8.94 5.64 9.41
C ILE A 63 -8.86 4.23 10.00
N ARG A 64 -9.35 4.04 11.24
CA ARG A 64 -9.36 2.73 11.89
C ARG A 64 -10.27 1.75 11.13
N LEU A 65 -11.46 2.18 10.71
CA LEU A 65 -12.34 1.38 9.87
C LEU A 65 -11.68 1.00 8.55
N LEU A 66 -10.99 1.93 7.91
CA LEU A 66 -10.26 1.69 6.66
C LEU A 66 -9.16 0.66 6.86
N ILE A 67 -8.35 0.76 7.92
CA ILE A 67 -7.33 -0.23 8.27
C ILE A 67 -7.96 -1.61 8.46
N GLN A 68 -9.08 -1.71 9.19
CA GLN A 68 -9.79 -2.99 9.35
C GLN A 68 -10.27 -3.55 8.00
N ALA A 69 -10.84 -2.69 7.14
CA ALA A 69 -11.33 -3.09 5.84
C ALA A 69 -10.21 -3.60 4.93
N VAL A 70 -9.05 -2.93 4.90
CA VAL A 70 -7.90 -3.41 4.10
C VAL A 70 -7.27 -4.66 4.69
N VAL A 71 -7.18 -4.82 6.01
CA VAL A 71 -6.73 -6.08 6.65
C VAL A 71 -7.67 -7.23 6.26
N ALA A 72 -8.98 -7.03 6.42
CA ALA A 72 -9.97 -8.04 6.07
C ALA A 72 -9.92 -8.38 4.57
N GLY A 73 -9.85 -7.36 3.71
CA GLY A 73 -9.69 -7.53 2.27
C GLY A 73 -8.43 -8.31 1.92
N ALA A 74 -7.29 -8.00 2.56
CA ALA A 74 -6.03 -8.69 2.34
C ALA A 74 -6.15 -10.19 2.66
N ILE A 75 -6.77 -10.53 3.79
CA ILE A 75 -6.96 -11.91 4.24
C ILE A 75 -7.95 -12.65 3.32
N ILE A 76 -9.13 -12.07 3.05
CA ILE A 76 -10.16 -12.71 2.23
C ILE A 76 -9.63 -12.97 0.82
N CYS A 77 -9.06 -11.95 0.17
CA CYS A 77 -8.47 -12.09 -1.16
C CYS A 77 -7.28 -13.06 -1.16
N GLY A 78 -6.49 -13.08 -0.07
CA GLY A 78 -5.37 -14.00 0.10
C GLY A 78 -5.83 -15.45 0.18
N VAL A 79 -6.86 -15.75 0.97
CA VAL A 79 -7.46 -17.08 1.07
C VAL A 79 -8.02 -17.54 -0.29
N ILE A 80 -8.80 -16.69 -0.96
CA ILE A 80 -9.34 -17.00 -2.30
C ILE A 80 -8.21 -17.32 -3.28
N SER A 81 -7.16 -16.50 -3.32
CA SER A 81 -6.00 -16.75 -4.19
C SER A 81 -5.25 -18.03 -3.81
N ALA A 82 -5.10 -18.33 -2.52
CA ALA A 82 -4.40 -19.52 -2.05
C ALA A 82 -5.17 -20.82 -2.34
N MET A 83 -6.49 -20.74 -2.49
CA MET A 83 -7.35 -21.85 -2.92
C MET A 83 -7.30 -22.06 -4.43
N LEU A 84 -7.33 -20.98 -5.21
CA LEU A 84 -7.44 -21.04 -6.67
C LEU A 84 -6.09 -21.23 -7.38
N ARG A 85 -4.97 -20.82 -6.78
CA ARG A 85 -3.64 -20.85 -7.43
C ARG A 85 -2.68 -21.87 -6.85
N LYS A 86 -1.90 -22.47 -7.75
CA LYS A 86 -0.77 -23.35 -7.42
C LYS A 86 0.37 -22.56 -6.79
N LYS A 87 0.74 -21.42 -7.39
CA LYS A 87 1.75 -20.51 -6.85
C LYS A 87 1.12 -19.50 -5.90
N LYS A 88 1.40 -19.65 -4.60
CA LYS A 88 0.72 -18.91 -3.53
C LYS A 88 1.51 -17.72 -3.00
N VAL A 89 2.59 -17.32 -3.68
CA VAL A 89 3.51 -16.26 -3.21
C VAL A 89 2.75 -14.97 -2.91
N LEU A 90 1.98 -14.45 -3.88
CA LEU A 90 1.20 -13.22 -3.71
C LEU A 90 0.20 -13.29 -2.54
N ALA A 91 -0.52 -14.41 -2.44
CA ALA A 91 -1.46 -14.65 -1.35
C ALA A 91 -0.77 -14.67 0.02
N LEU A 92 0.35 -15.40 0.14
CA LEU A 92 1.11 -15.51 1.37
C LEU A 92 1.74 -14.17 1.75
N THR A 93 2.29 -13.41 0.80
CA THR A 93 2.84 -12.08 1.05
C THR A 93 1.78 -11.16 1.66
N GLY A 94 0.61 -11.07 1.04
CA GLY A 94 -0.49 -10.25 1.55
C GLY A 94 -0.96 -10.67 2.94
N MET A 95 -1.18 -11.96 3.14
CA MET A 95 -1.60 -12.49 4.44
C MET A 95 -0.55 -12.30 5.54
N VAL A 96 0.74 -12.43 5.23
CA VAL A 96 1.82 -12.20 6.20
C VAL A 96 1.86 -10.73 6.63
N PHE A 97 1.77 -9.79 5.69
CA PHE A 97 1.71 -8.37 6.04
C PHE A 97 0.45 -8.01 6.82
N ALA A 98 -0.71 -8.54 6.43
CA ALA A 98 -1.98 -8.33 7.15
C ALA A 98 -1.94 -8.92 8.57
N LEU A 99 -1.34 -10.11 8.72
CA LEU A 99 -1.10 -10.73 10.02
C LEU A 99 -0.14 -9.88 10.85
N GLY A 100 0.97 -9.42 10.29
CA GLY A 100 1.91 -8.52 10.95
C GLY A 100 1.22 -7.23 11.42
N ALA A 101 0.39 -6.62 10.58
CA ALA A 101 -0.39 -5.44 10.92
C ALA A 101 -1.33 -5.71 12.12
N THR A 102 -1.99 -6.87 12.12
CA THR A 102 -2.91 -7.29 13.18
C THR A 102 -2.16 -7.57 14.50
N LEU A 103 -1.04 -8.28 14.44
CA LEU A 103 -0.21 -8.59 15.61
C LEU A 103 0.39 -7.34 16.25
N LEU A 104 0.68 -6.31 15.44
CA LEU A 104 1.11 -5.00 15.92
C LEU A 104 -0.04 -4.14 16.48
N GLY A 105 -1.26 -4.69 16.63
CA GLY A 105 -2.43 -4.02 17.22
C GLY A 105 -3.45 -3.52 16.20
N GLY A 106 -3.16 -3.62 14.91
CA GLY A 106 -4.08 -3.30 13.82
C GLY A 106 -4.70 -1.90 13.95
N ALA A 107 -6.00 -1.82 13.75
CA ALA A 107 -6.75 -0.58 13.89
C ALA A 107 -6.97 -0.13 15.34
N SER A 108 -6.47 -0.86 16.35
CA SER A 108 -6.63 -0.51 17.76
C SER A 108 -5.38 0.12 18.36
N VAL A 109 -4.31 0.34 17.56
CA VAL A 109 -3.08 0.99 18.05
C VAL A 109 -3.42 2.35 18.67
N PRO A 110 -3.09 2.56 19.95
CA PRO A 110 -3.38 3.82 20.62
C PRO A 110 -2.35 4.89 20.20
N ILE A 111 -2.83 6.10 19.93
CA ILE A 111 -1.96 7.26 19.68
C ILE A 111 -1.79 7.96 21.02
N ASN A 112 -0.76 7.58 21.77
CA ASN A 112 -0.53 8.05 23.15
C ASN A 112 0.47 9.22 23.23
N ALA A 113 0.63 9.98 22.16
CA ALA A 113 1.64 11.04 22.09
C ALA A 113 0.98 12.41 21.92
N ASP A 114 1.47 13.41 22.65
CA ASP A 114 1.23 14.82 22.36
C ASP A 114 1.94 15.16 21.05
N LEU A 115 1.18 15.08 19.95
CA LEU A 115 1.69 15.31 18.61
C LEU A 115 2.05 16.77 18.43
N ARG A 116 3.30 17.04 18.06
CA ARG A 116 3.80 18.39 17.80
C ARG A 116 3.77 18.67 16.31
N THR A 117 3.57 19.93 15.95
CA THR A 117 3.87 20.44 14.61
C THR A 117 5.38 20.35 14.40
N GLY A 118 5.81 19.56 13.43
CA GLY A 118 7.22 19.27 13.16
C GLY A 118 7.37 18.48 11.87
N PRO A 119 8.58 18.38 11.30
CA PRO A 119 8.80 17.70 10.03
C PRO A 119 8.42 16.22 10.14
N ALA A 120 7.69 15.71 9.15
CA ALA A 120 7.39 14.30 9.00
C ALA A 120 7.63 13.87 7.56
N ILE A 121 7.97 12.59 7.37
CA ILE A 121 8.21 12.01 6.06
C ILE A 121 6.91 11.98 5.24
N GLY A 122 5.77 11.73 5.90
CA GLY A 122 4.46 11.72 5.23
C GLY A 122 4.10 10.40 4.56
N LEU A 123 4.53 9.29 5.16
CA LEU A 123 4.19 7.94 4.72
C LEU A 123 2.67 7.69 4.74
N ASP A 124 1.95 8.30 5.67
CA ASP A 124 0.49 8.27 5.71
C ASP A 124 -0.15 8.74 4.40
N TRP A 125 0.27 9.90 3.91
CA TRP A 125 -0.21 10.47 2.66
C TRP A 125 0.23 9.62 1.48
N PHE A 126 1.47 9.13 1.47
CA PHE A 126 1.96 8.23 0.44
C PHE A 126 1.09 6.97 0.29
N LEU A 127 0.70 6.35 1.41
CA LEU A 127 -0.16 5.16 1.39
C LEU A 127 -1.57 5.49 0.92
N LEU A 128 -2.14 6.61 1.38
CA LEU A 128 -3.46 7.08 0.96
C LEU A 128 -3.48 7.45 -0.52
N ASP A 129 -2.44 8.12 -1.01
CA ASP A 129 -2.28 8.50 -2.40
C ASP A 129 -2.12 7.25 -3.28
N MET A 130 -1.28 6.29 -2.88
CA MET A 130 -1.16 5.02 -3.60
C MET A 130 -2.51 4.27 -3.69
N LEU A 131 -3.27 4.24 -2.58
CA LEU A 131 -4.61 3.67 -2.54
C LEU A 131 -5.57 4.42 -3.47
N LEU A 132 -5.60 5.75 -3.38
CA LEU A 132 -6.49 6.62 -4.15
C LEU A 132 -6.20 6.50 -5.65
N MET A 133 -4.94 6.63 -6.06
CA MET A 133 -4.53 6.51 -7.45
C MET A 133 -4.88 5.12 -8.01
N THR A 134 -4.67 4.05 -7.23
CA THR A 134 -5.08 2.70 -7.64
C THR A 134 -6.59 2.58 -7.80
N LEU A 135 -7.37 3.12 -6.85
CA LEU A 135 -8.84 3.09 -6.89
C LEU A 135 -9.43 3.94 -8.03
N ILE A 136 -8.72 4.97 -8.49
CA ILE A 136 -9.17 5.79 -9.62
C ILE A 136 -8.73 5.15 -10.94
N PHE A 137 -7.43 4.90 -11.11
CA PHE A 137 -6.88 4.53 -12.41
C PHE A 137 -7.10 3.06 -12.76
N SER A 138 -7.07 2.13 -11.79
CA SER A 138 -7.26 0.71 -12.11
C SER A 138 -8.66 0.42 -12.66
N PRO A 139 -9.76 0.93 -12.07
CA PRO A 139 -11.09 0.76 -12.67
C PRO A 139 -11.23 1.43 -14.03
N ILE A 140 -10.62 2.61 -14.24
CA ILE A 140 -10.62 3.27 -15.55
C ILE A 140 -9.95 2.38 -16.60
N GLU A 141 -8.81 1.76 -16.27
CA GLU A 141 -8.10 0.86 -17.18
C GLU A 141 -8.92 -0.41 -17.51
N VAL A 142 -9.73 -0.88 -16.56
CA VAL A 142 -10.61 -2.05 -16.78
C VAL A 142 -11.88 -1.69 -17.58
N LEU A 143 -12.50 -0.53 -17.30
CA LEU A 143 -13.78 -0.13 -17.90
C LEU A 143 -13.60 0.54 -19.28
N TRP A 144 -12.53 1.31 -19.46
CA TRP A 144 -12.20 2.01 -20.71
C TRP A 144 -10.74 1.75 -21.12
N PRO A 145 -10.39 0.48 -21.44
CA PRO A 145 -9.02 0.13 -21.80
C PRO A 145 -8.62 0.77 -23.13
N ALA A 146 -7.55 1.58 -23.11
CA ALA A 146 -6.89 2.04 -24.35
C ALA A 146 -6.26 0.85 -25.11
N TYR A 147 -5.81 -0.17 -24.38
CA TYR A 147 -5.20 -1.39 -24.91
C TYR A 147 -5.92 -2.64 -24.36
N PRO A 148 -7.00 -3.14 -25.00
CA PRO A 148 -7.86 -4.20 -24.45
C PRO A 148 -7.19 -5.56 -24.19
N LYS A 149 -6.03 -5.81 -24.85
CA LYS A 149 -5.26 -7.05 -24.65
C LYS A 149 -4.27 -6.95 -23.49
N GLN A 150 -4.09 -5.77 -22.92
CA GLN A 150 -3.18 -5.53 -21.81
C GLN A 150 -3.95 -5.68 -20.50
N SER A 151 -3.44 -6.53 -19.61
CA SER A 151 -3.91 -6.59 -18.23
C SER A 151 -3.34 -5.42 -17.43
N VAL A 152 -4.10 -4.91 -16.45
CA VAL A 152 -3.62 -3.91 -15.48
C VAL A 152 -2.31 -4.37 -14.84
N PHE A 153 -2.26 -5.63 -14.38
CA PHE A 153 -1.04 -6.24 -13.86
C PHE A 153 -0.28 -6.98 -14.96
N ARG A 154 0.22 -6.22 -15.94
CA ARG A 154 1.11 -6.74 -16.99
C ARG A 154 2.50 -7.07 -16.44
N GLY A 155 3.33 -7.76 -17.23
CA GLY A 155 4.69 -8.14 -16.82
C GLY A 155 5.60 -6.98 -16.39
N GLU A 156 5.29 -5.77 -16.82
CA GLU A 156 6.04 -4.53 -16.54
C GLU A 156 5.45 -3.74 -15.34
N TRP A 157 4.57 -4.33 -14.54
CA TRP A 157 3.96 -3.68 -13.37
C TRP A 157 4.99 -3.06 -12.40
N LEU A 158 6.23 -3.57 -12.36
CA LEU A 158 7.30 -2.99 -11.57
C LEU A 158 7.69 -1.59 -12.05
N ASN A 159 7.58 -1.30 -13.35
CA ASN A 159 7.82 0.04 -13.86
C ASN A 159 6.83 1.02 -13.25
N ASP A 160 5.55 0.64 -13.15
CA ASP A 160 4.51 1.51 -12.57
C ASP A 160 4.85 1.84 -11.10
N ILE A 161 5.30 0.86 -10.31
CA ILE A 161 5.76 1.07 -8.93
C ILE A 161 7.01 1.95 -8.86
N VAL A 162 8.00 1.70 -9.73
CA VAL A 162 9.23 2.51 -9.78
C VAL A 162 8.91 3.96 -10.14
N TYR A 163 8.02 4.19 -11.11
CA TYR A 163 7.54 5.52 -11.47
C TYR A 163 6.81 6.19 -10.30
N PHE A 164 5.91 5.47 -9.62
CA PHE A 164 5.21 6.01 -8.46
C PHE A 164 6.19 6.39 -7.33
N LEU A 165 7.11 5.50 -6.98
CA LEU A 165 8.11 5.75 -5.93
C LEU A 165 9.06 6.89 -6.28
N SER A 166 9.56 6.92 -7.51
CA SER A 166 10.50 7.96 -7.99
C SER A 166 9.87 9.34 -8.09
N THR A 167 8.54 9.45 -8.17
CA THR A 167 7.84 10.74 -8.18
C THR A 167 7.42 11.16 -6.78
N HIS A 168 6.94 10.24 -5.93
CA HIS A 168 6.35 10.59 -4.63
C HIS A 168 7.35 10.58 -3.46
N LEU A 169 8.34 9.68 -3.45
CA LEU A 169 9.33 9.63 -2.35
C LEU A 169 10.26 10.86 -2.34
N PRO A 170 10.78 11.34 -3.48
CA PRO A 170 11.60 12.56 -3.47
C PRO A 170 10.84 13.76 -2.93
N ILE A 171 9.56 13.92 -3.29
CA ILE A 171 8.73 15.01 -2.76
C ILE A 171 8.65 14.93 -1.23
N GLN A 172 8.32 13.76 -0.68
CA GLN A 172 8.27 13.54 0.77
C GLN A 172 9.59 13.84 1.47
N ILE A 173 10.70 13.29 0.96
CA ILE A 173 12.03 13.47 1.55
C ILE A 173 12.46 14.94 1.46
N THR A 174 12.27 15.59 0.32
CA THR A 174 12.62 17.00 0.14
C THR A 174 11.76 17.91 1.02
N SER A 175 10.45 17.67 1.13
CA SER A 175 9.59 18.39 2.07
C SER A 175 10.06 18.25 3.51
N PHE A 176 10.39 17.04 3.95
CA PHE A 176 10.96 16.79 5.28
C PHE A 176 12.26 17.58 5.51
N LEU A 177 13.21 17.51 4.55
CA LEU A 177 14.50 18.18 4.66
C LEU A 177 14.40 19.71 4.67
N ILE A 178 13.44 20.28 3.95
CA ILE A 178 13.18 21.73 3.95
C ILE A 178 12.59 22.18 5.28
N LEU A 179 11.65 21.43 5.85
CA LEU A 179 10.97 21.80 7.08
C LEU A 179 11.81 21.54 8.35
N LEU A 180 12.72 20.57 8.31
CA LEU A 180 13.57 20.22 9.44
C LEU A 180 14.31 21.42 10.05
N PRO A 181 15.12 22.21 9.31
CA PRO A 181 15.82 23.36 9.89
C PRO A 181 14.85 24.47 10.31
N ALA A 182 13.75 24.68 9.58
CA ALA A 182 12.77 25.73 9.90
C ALA A 182 12.16 25.54 11.29
N THR A 183 11.88 24.28 11.66
CA THR A 183 11.31 23.93 12.97
C THR A 183 12.30 23.86 14.12
N GLN A 184 13.61 23.84 13.85
CA GLN A 184 14.66 23.89 14.90
C GLN A 184 15.03 25.33 15.30
N LEU A 185 14.61 26.31 14.50
CA LEU A 185 14.86 27.75 14.72
C LEU A 185 13.71 28.45 15.46
N THR A 186 12.67 27.71 15.87
CA THR A 186 11.50 28.19 16.63
C THR A 186 11.39 27.45 17.96
#